data_AF-A0A953A876-F1
#
_entry.id   AF-A0A953A876-F1
#
_cell.length_a   1.000
_cell.length_b   1.000
_cell.length_c   1.000
_cell.angle_alpha   90.00
_cell.angle_beta   90.00
_cell.angle_gamma   90.00
#
_symmetry.space_group_name_H-M   'P 1'
#
loop_
_entity.id
_entity.type
_entity.pdbx_description
1 polymer ?
#
loop_
_entity_poly.entity_id
_entity_poly.type
_entity_poly.pdbx_seq_one_letter_code
_entity_poly.pdbx_strand_id
1 'polypeptide(L)'
;MILWVGIVLIAIGLLIGLILISIGRRSVPARSPEECARLREQLIASGLSPRVAEYVAQGNRLEAVRAYREETGLGLKEATRYIDELLKQGL
;
A
#
# COMPACT_ATOMS: atom_id res chain seq x y z
N MET A 1 29.60 -30.14 23.00
CA MET A 1 28.93 -30.28 21.68
C MET A 1 27.48 -29.78 21.72
N ILE A 2 26.67 -30.17 22.71
CA ILE A 2 25.24 -29.83 22.80
C ILE A 2 24.98 -28.33 23.05
N LEU A 3 25.86 -27.65 23.81
CA LEU A 3 25.74 -26.20 24.09
C LEU A 3 25.85 -25.32 22.84
N TRP A 4 26.68 -25.71 21.88
CA TRP A 4 26.84 -24.98 20.62
C TRP A 4 25.63 -25.11 19.70
N VAL A 5 24.96 -26.28 19.71
CA VAL A 5 23.74 -26.52 18.92
C VAL A 5 22.61 -25.58 19.38
N GLY A 6 22.48 -25.36 20.69
CA GLY A 6 21.49 -24.41 21.23
C GLY A 6 21.73 -22.97 20.76
N ILE A 7 22.99 -22.52 20.78
CA ILE A 7 23.37 -21.17 20.32
C ILE A 7 23.07 -21.00 18.82
N VAL A 8 23.39 -22.02 18.01
CA VAL A 8 23.12 -22.01 16.57
C VAL A 8 21.62 -21.96 16.28
N LEU A 9 20.79 -22.71 17.02
CA LEU A 9 19.33 -22.68 16.85
C LEU A 9 18.73 -21.32 17.25
N ILE A 10 19.22 -20.70 18.33
CA ILE A 10 18.80 -19.35 18.74
C ILE A 10 19.22 -18.32 17.69
N ALA A 11 20.45 -18.42 17.17
CA ALA A 11 20.95 -17.53 16.13
C ALA A 11 20.16 -17.66 14.81
N ILE A 12 19.82 -18.89 14.39
CA ILE A 12 18.99 -19.14 13.22
C ILE A 12 17.57 -18.61 13.43
N GLY A 13 16.98 -18.83 14.61
CA GLY A 13 15.66 -18.32 14.96
C GLY A 13 15.61 -16.79 14.96
N LEU A 14 16.63 -16.14 15.52
CA LEU A 14 16.80 -14.68 15.46
C LEU A 14 16.99 -14.21 14.02
N LEU A 15 17.80 -14.89 13.21
CA LEU A 15 18.02 -14.54 11.81
C LEU A 15 16.73 -14.65 10.98
N ILE A 16 15.99 -15.75 11.13
CA ILE A 16 14.71 -15.98 10.45
C ILE A 16 13.66 -14.97 10.92
N GLY A 17 13.58 -14.70 12.23
CA GLY A 17 12.68 -13.70 12.79
C GLY A 17 13.00 -12.29 12.25
N LEU A 18 14.28 -11.93 12.21
CA LEU A 18 14.74 -10.64 11.68
C LEU A 18 14.49 -10.52 10.16
N ILE A 19 14.64 -11.62 9.42
CA ILE A 19 14.29 -11.71 8.00
C ILE A 19 12.78 -11.55 7.80
N LEU A 20 11.93 -12.21 8.58
CA LEU A 20 10.48 -12.07 8.49
C LEU A 20 10.02 -10.64 8.85
N ILE A 21 10.66 -10.00 9.84
CA ILE A 21 10.42 -8.59 10.17
C ILE A 21 10.84 -7.67 9.01
N SER A 22 11.94 -7.99 8.31
CA SER A 22 12.42 -7.21 7.15
C SER A 22 11.53 -7.33 5.91
N ILE A 23 10.86 -8.48 5.71
CA ILE A 23 9.99 -8.74 4.56
C ILE A 23 8.53 -8.32 4.85
N GLY A 24 8.10 -8.43 6.11
CA GLY A 24 6.73 -8.13 6.56
C GLY A 24 6.39 -6.63 6.58
N ARG A 25 7.41 -5.77 6.67
CA ARG A 25 7.33 -4.41 6.15
C ARG A 25 7.87 -4.46 4.73
N ARG A 26 7.03 -4.83 3.76
CA ARG A 26 7.09 -4.09 2.50
C ARG A 26 6.94 -2.64 2.93
N SER A 27 8.08 -1.98 3.11
CA SER A 27 8.20 -0.56 3.15
C SER A 27 7.45 -0.12 1.92
N VAL A 28 6.17 0.26 2.11
CA VAL A 28 5.50 1.17 1.22
C VAL A 28 6.58 2.22 0.98
N PRO A 29 7.18 2.30 -0.22
CA PRO A 29 8.14 3.35 -0.47
C PRO A 29 7.41 4.59 -0.02
N ALA A 30 7.95 5.26 1.00
CA ALA A 30 7.33 6.45 1.55
C ALA A 30 7.44 7.46 0.42
N ARG A 31 6.46 7.40 -0.48
CA ARG A 31 6.18 8.38 -1.49
C ARG A 31 6.20 9.69 -0.74
N SER A 32 7.01 10.63 -1.22
CA SER A 32 7.28 11.84 -0.46
C SER A 32 5.95 12.40 0.06
N PRO A 33 5.84 12.81 1.33
CA PRO A 33 4.59 13.36 1.87
C PRO A 33 4.05 14.49 0.97
N GLU A 34 4.93 15.16 0.23
CA GLU A 34 4.59 16.16 -0.79
C GLU A 34 3.97 15.58 -2.07
N GLU A 35 4.42 14.42 -2.55
CA GLU A 35 3.82 13.74 -3.72
C GLU A 35 2.41 13.23 -3.41
N CYS A 36 2.21 12.63 -2.23
CA CYS A 36 0.87 12.20 -1.80
C CYS A 36 -0.10 13.38 -1.71
N ALA A 37 0.36 14.52 -1.16
CA ALA A 37 -0.43 15.75 -1.09
C ALA A 37 -0.76 16.28 -2.50
N ARG A 38 0.22 16.36 -3.40
CA ARG A 38 0.02 16.81 -4.77
C ARG A 38 -0.91 15.90 -5.58
N LEU A 39 -0.73 14.58 -5.50
CA LEU A 39 -1.64 13.65 -6.19
C LEU A 39 -3.06 13.78 -5.68
N ARG A 40 -3.25 13.84 -4.36
CA ARG A 40 -4.58 14.04 -3.77
C ARG A 40 -5.22 15.32 -4.30
N GLU A 41 -4.48 16.42 -4.34
CA GLU A 41 -4.97 17.70 -4.83
C GLU A 41 -5.34 17.64 -6.32
N GLN A 42 -4.53 17.00 -7.16
CA GLN A 42 -4.84 16.76 -8.57
C GLN A 42 -6.09 15.90 -8.76
N LEU A 43 -6.24 14.83 -7.98
CA LEU A 43 -7.40 13.95 -8.04
C LEU A 43 -8.68 14.70 -7.62
N ILE A 44 -8.62 15.50 -6.55
CA ILE A 44 -9.74 16.33 -6.11
C ILE A 44 -10.09 17.37 -7.20
N ALA A 45 -9.08 18.00 -7.80
CA ALA A 45 -9.29 18.94 -8.91
C ALA A 45 -9.90 18.28 -10.15
N SER A 46 -9.63 16.99 -10.39
CA SER A 46 -10.25 16.21 -11.48
C SER A 46 -11.70 15.80 -11.20
N GLY A 47 -12.23 16.11 -10.01
CA GLY A 47 -13.60 15.79 -9.60
C GLY A 47 -13.72 14.52 -8.77
N LEU A 48 -12.60 13.96 -8.28
CA LEU A 48 -12.62 12.79 -7.41
C LEU A 48 -12.90 13.19 -5.96
N SER A 49 -13.62 12.36 -5.22
CA SER A 49 -13.86 12.59 -3.80
C SER A 49 -12.55 12.60 -3.01
N PRO A 50 -12.43 13.46 -1.98
CA PRO A 50 -11.25 13.52 -1.10
C PRO A 50 -10.91 12.16 -0.49
N ARG A 51 -11.92 11.33 -0.19
CA ARG A 51 -11.77 10.03 0.46
C ARG A 51 -11.10 9.02 -0.47
N VAL A 52 -11.54 8.95 -1.72
CA VAL A 52 -10.93 8.08 -2.74
C VAL A 52 -9.52 8.55 -3.06
N ALA A 53 -9.33 9.87 -3.22
CA ALA A 53 -8.03 10.46 -3.49
C ALA A 53 -6.99 10.14 -2.39
N GLU A 54 -7.42 10.09 -1.13
CA GLU A 54 -6.56 9.70 0.00
C GLU A 54 -6.09 8.25 -0.12
N TYR A 55 -7.00 7.30 -0.38
CA TYR A 55 -6.64 5.89 -0.54
C TYR A 55 -5.75 5.64 -1.76
N VAL A 56 -5.98 6.37 -2.86
CA VAL A 56 -5.12 6.31 -4.06
C VAL A 56 -3.74 6.88 -3.75
N ALA A 57 -3.65 8.00 -3.05
CA ALA A 57 -2.37 8.60 -2.65
C ALA A 57 -1.56 7.67 -1.72
N GLN A 58 -2.23 6.96 -0.81
CA GLN A 58 -1.62 5.98 0.09
C GLN A 58 -1.24 4.64 -0.60
N GLY A 59 -1.62 4.44 -1.87
CA GLY A 59 -1.39 3.17 -2.58
C GLY A 59 -2.30 2.03 -2.12
N ASN A 60 -3.35 2.32 -1.35
CA ASN A 60 -4.28 1.32 -0.84
C ASN A 60 -5.38 1.03 -1.87
N ARG A 61 -5.04 0.21 -2.88
CA ARG A 61 -5.94 -0.14 -4.00
C ARG A 61 -7.30 -0.65 -3.54
N LEU A 62 -7.32 -1.54 -2.55
CA LEU A 62 -8.56 -2.20 -2.14
C LEU A 62 -9.56 -1.19 -1.57
N GLU A 63 -9.10 -0.34 -0.65
CA GLU A 63 -9.93 0.69 -0.04
C GLU A 63 -10.31 1.78 -1.05
N ALA A 64 -9.41 2.14 -1.97
CA ALA A 64 -9.71 3.08 -3.04
C ALA A 64 -10.84 2.57 -3.97
N VAL A 65 -10.78 1.30 -4.39
CA VAL A 65 -11.84 0.68 -5.22
C VAL A 65 -13.14 0.61 -4.44
N ARG A 66 -13.09 0.24 -3.16
CA ARG A 66 -14.30 0.17 -2.33
C ARG A 66 -14.96 1.55 -2.18
N ALA A 67 -14.20 2.57 -1.79
CA ALA A 67 -14.71 3.92 -1.63
C ALA A 67 -15.27 4.49 -2.94
N TYR A 68 -14.56 4.29 -4.05
CA TYR A 68 -15.01 4.75 -5.36
C TYR A 68 -16.32 4.10 -5.78
N ARG A 69 -16.52 2.81 -5.49
CA ARG A 69 -17.79 2.12 -5.75
C ARG A 69 -18.93 2.57 -4.85
N GLU A 70 -18.65 2.79 -3.57
CA GLU A 70 -19.64 3.27 -2.61
C GLU A 70 -20.17 4.66 -3.02
N GLU A 71 -19.31 5.51 -3.59
CA GLU A 71 -19.68 6.86 -4.02
C GLU A 71 -20.32 6.93 -5.41
N THR A 72 -19.82 6.15 -6.38
CA THR A 72 -20.28 6.23 -7.78
C THR A 72 -21.34 5.18 -8.14
N GLY A 73 -21.50 4.14 -7.32
CA GLY A 73 -22.37 3.00 -7.64
C GLY A 73 -21.86 2.13 -8.80
N LEU A 74 -20.64 2.36 -9.30
CA LEU A 74 -20.10 1.65 -10.45
C LEU A 74 -19.85 0.16 -10.16
N GLY A 75 -19.93 -0.65 -11.22
CA GLY A 75 -19.57 -2.05 -11.18
C GLY A 75 -18.11 -2.25 -10.75
N LEU A 76 -17.82 -3.40 -10.10
CA LEU A 76 -16.49 -3.70 -9.57
C LEU A 76 -15.38 -3.59 -10.63
N LYS A 77 -15.68 -4.02 -11.86
CA LYS A 77 -14.75 -3.97 -13.00
C LYS A 77 -14.34 -2.54 -13.38
N GLU A 78 -15.33 -1.65 -13.51
CA GLU A 78 -15.09 -0.24 -13.87
C GLU A 78 -14.31 0.48 -12.78
N ALA A 79 -14.73 0.31 -11.52
CA ALA A 79 -14.05 0.93 -10.39
C ALA A 79 -12.60 0.43 -10.24
N THR A 80 -12.38 -0.87 -10.43
CA THR A 80 -11.03 -1.44 -10.37
C THR A 80 -10.17 -0.90 -11.48
N ARG A 81 -10.68 -0.83 -12.71
CA ARG A 81 -9.95 -0.30 -13.86
C ARG A 81 -9.53 1.15 -13.64
N TYR A 82 -10.46 1.99 -13.21
CA TYR A 82 -10.20 3.41 -12.98
C TYR A 82 -9.12 3.63 -11.90
N ILE A 83 -9.27 2.98 -10.75
CA ILE A 83 -8.29 3.09 -9.65
C ILE A 83 -6.92 2.49 -10.05
N ASP A 84 -6.91 1.41 -10.82
CA ASP A 84 -5.67 0.80 -11.32
C ASP A 84 -4.92 1.75 -12.25
N GLU A 85 -5.61 2.43 -13.16
CA GLU A 85 -5.03 3.46 -14.03
C GLU A 85 -4.45 4.62 -13.22
N LEU A 86 -5.17 5.12 -12.21
CA LEU A 86 -4.68 6.18 -11.33
C LEU A 86 -3.43 5.77 -10.54
N LEU A 87 -3.40 4.53 -10.03
CA LEU A 87 -2.25 4.01 -9.30
C LEU A 87 -1.04 3.80 -10.22
N LYS A 88 -1.25 3.41 -11.48
CA LYS A 88 -0.18 3.26 -12.48
C LYS A 88 0.40 4.59 -12.94
N GLN A 89 -0.42 5.62 -13.10
CA GLN A 89 0.07 6.96 -13.43
C GLN A 89 0.94 7.57 -12.32
N GLY A 90 0.82 7.02 -11.10
CA GLY A 90 1.60 7.40 -9.95
C GLY A 90 2.82 6.53 -9.64
N LEU A 91 3.12 5.49 -10.44
CA LEU A 91 4.19 4.51 -10.21
C LEU A 91 5.29 4.59 -11.27
#